data_AF-A0A7Y6E346-F1
#
_entry.id   AF-A0A7Y6E346-F1
#
_cell.length_a   1.000
_cell.length_b   1.000
_cell.length_c   1.000
_cell.angle_alpha   90.00
_cell.angle_beta   90.00
_cell.angle_gamma   90.00
#
_symmetry.space_group_name_H-M   'P 1'
#
loop_
_entity.id
_entity.type
_entity.pdbx_description
1 polymer ?
#
loop_
_entity_poly.entity_id
_entity_poly.type
_entity_poly.pdbx_seq_one_letter_code
_entity_poly.pdbx_strand_id
1 'polypeptide(L)'
;MTGIDAPGGPDVPGQSGGTRDSDPEPYAFPPRPPAPPAPADVPTEAAPHADPPHGESAHNDPADPAKQVCGALRLDLGAYVLGTLDETETQWIRSHVAICPECRAEYDELAVLPSFLARLTPAEAEASGAASEVSADRLLATATERLHRARRTRL
;
A
#
# COMPACT_ATOMS: atom_id res chain seq x y z
N MET A 1 2.99 -67.27 -28.56
CA MET A 1 3.50 -66.09 -29.29
C MET A 1 2.31 -65.32 -29.82
N THR A 2 1.72 -64.47 -28.98
CA THR A 2 0.57 -63.62 -29.29
C THR A 2 1.08 -62.26 -29.73
N GLY A 3 0.88 -61.92 -31.00
CA GLY A 3 1.07 -60.57 -31.53
C GLY A 3 -0.15 -59.73 -31.23
N ILE A 4 0.05 -58.58 -30.59
CA ILE A 4 -0.98 -57.56 -30.37
C ILE A 4 -0.59 -56.38 -31.25
N ASP A 5 -1.36 -56.17 -32.31
CA ASP A 5 -1.38 -54.91 -33.06
C ASP A 5 -1.93 -53.80 -32.17
N ALA A 6 -1.21 -52.69 -32.07
CA ALA A 6 -1.67 -51.46 -31.43
C ALA A 6 -2.00 -50.41 -32.51
N PRO A 7 -3.15 -49.70 -32.42
CA PRO A 7 -3.51 -48.66 -33.37
C PRO A 7 -2.74 -47.36 -33.09
N GLY A 8 -2.38 -46.68 -34.17
CA GLY A 8 -1.69 -45.39 -34.20
C GLY A 8 -2.42 -44.30 -33.43
N GLY A 9 -1.64 -43.52 -32.67
CA GLY A 9 -2.09 -42.29 -32.02
C GLY A 9 -2.24 -41.15 -33.04
N PRO A 10 -3.06 -40.13 -32.74
CA PRO A 10 -3.28 -39.01 -33.65
C PRO A 10 -2.06 -38.09 -33.74
N ASP A 11 -1.77 -37.67 -34.97
CA ASP A 11 -0.86 -36.59 -35.33
C ASP A 11 -1.25 -35.29 -34.59
N VAL A 12 -0.31 -34.77 -33.78
CA VAL A 12 -0.45 -33.47 -33.12
C VAL A 12 0.24 -32.44 -34.01
N PRO A 13 -0.48 -31.44 -34.56
CA PRO A 13 0.17 -30.40 -35.38
C PRO A 13 1.08 -29.53 -34.52
N GLY A 14 2.26 -29.24 -35.09
CA GLY A 14 3.37 -28.57 -34.44
C GLY A 14 3.03 -27.19 -33.87
N GLN A 15 3.45 -26.98 -32.62
CA GLN A 15 3.61 -25.66 -32.03
C GLN A 15 4.68 -24.89 -32.81
N SER A 16 4.23 -23.93 -33.62
CA SER A 16 5.06 -22.90 -34.19
C SER A 16 5.68 -22.07 -33.05
N GLY A 17 7.01 -21.99 -33.06
CA GLY A 17 7.79 -21.25 -32.09
C GLY A 17 7.43 -19.77 -32.09
N GLY A 18 6.80 -19.32 -31.00
CA GLY A 18 6.85 -17.92 -30.60
C GLY A 18 8.28 -17.62 -30.15
N THR A 19 8.96 -16.74 -30.87
CA THR A 19 10.19 -16.12 -30.40
C THR A 19 9.87 -15.42 -29.08
N ARG A 20 10.39 -15.96 -27.97
CA ARG A 20 10.47 -15.28 -26.68
C ARG A 20 11.45 -14.12 -26.87
N ASP A 21 10.94 -13.03 -27.43
CA ASP A 21 11.63 -11.76 -27.45
C ASP A 21 11.30 -11.07 -26.12
N SER A 22 12.36 -10.64 -25.44
CA SER A 22 12.36 -9.81 -24.23
C SER A 22 12.03 -10.50 -22.90
N ASP A 23 12.99 -11.24 -22.35
CA ASP A 23 13.23 -11.17 -20.91
C ASP A 23 13.62 -9.71 -20.59
N PRO A 24 12.87 -8.96 -19.75
CA PRO A 24 13.36 -7.66 -19.31
C PRO A 24 14.61 -7.89 -18.48
N GLU A 25 15.72 -7.25 -18.86
CA GLU A 25 16.94 -7.19 -18.05
C GLU A 25 16.57 -6.94 -16.59
N PRO A 26 17.15 -7.68 -15.61
CA PRO A 26 16.86 -7.44 -14.21
C PRO A 26 17.24 -6.01 -13.89
N TYR A 27 16.24 -5.18 -13.65
CA TYR A 27 16.42 -3.76 -13.36
C TYR A 27 17.35 -3.64 -12.17
N ALA A 28 18.60 -3.25 -12.40
CA ALA A 28 19.59 -3.08 -11.36
C ALA A 28 19.07 -2.00 -10.40
N PHE A 29 18.88 -2.35 -9.13
CA PHE A 29 18.51 -1.38 -8.11
C PHE A 29 19.56 -0.26 -8.09
N PRO A 30 19.15 1.02 -8.12
CA PRO A 30 20.10 2.12 -7.96
C PRO A 30 20.81 1.96 -6.60
N PRO A 31 22.10 2.36 -6.51
CA PRO A 31 22.84 2.25 -5.26
C PRO A 31 22.11 2.97 -4.13
N ARG A 32 22.09 2.36 -2.93
CA ARG A 32 21.51 2.97 -1.74
C ARG A 32 22.15 4.35 -1.53
N PRO A 33 21.36 5.44 -1.44
CA PRO A 33 21.91 6.75 -1.13
C PRO A 33 22.61 6.72 0.24
N PRO A 34 23.57 7.63 0.47
CA PRO A 34 24.31 7.66 1.74
C PRO A 34 23.33 7.81 2.91
N ALA A 35 23.64 7.14 4.01
CA ALA A 35 22.86 7.24 5.24
C ALA A 35 22.77 8.72 5.66
N PRO A 36 21.60 9.19 6.16
CA PRO A 36 21.50 10.51 6.75
C PRO A 36 22.46 10.63 7.94
N PRO A 37 22.92 11.85 8.28
CA PRO A 37 23.72 12.05 9.48
C PRO A 37 22.95 11.53 10.70
N ALA A 38 23.66 10.93 11.65
CA ALA A 38 23.07 10.50 12.91
C ALA A 38 22.31 11.68 13.56
N PRO A 39 21.10 11.45 14.11
CA PRO A 39 20.39 12.50 14.81
C PRO A 39 21.27 13.02 15.96
N ALA A 40 21.34 14.33 16.13
CA ALA A 40 21.96 14.92 17.31
C ALA A 40 21.25 14.37 18.56
N ASP A 41 21.99 14.10 19.63
CA ASP A 41 21.46 13.55 20.89
C ASP A 41 20.27 14.40 21.38
N VAL A 42 19.04 13.91 21.16
CA VAL A 42 17.82 14.50 21.69
C VAL A 42 17.60 13.89 23.09
N PRO A 43 17.56 14.69 24.17
CA PRO A 43 17.26 14.17 25.50
C PRO A 43 15.85 13.58 25.52
N THR A 44 15.73 12.29 25.85
CA THR A 44 14.45 11.60 25.98
C THR A 44 13.82 11.89 27.34
N GLU A 45 12.99 12.93 27.44
CA GLU A 45 12.01 13.03 28.53
C GLU A 45 10.70 12.40 28.06
N ALA A 46 10.36 11.25 28.64
CA ALA A 46 9.10 10.56 28.42
C ALA A 46 7.97 11.32 29.14
N ALA A 47 7.27 12.18 28.41
CA ALA A 47 5.99 12.72 28.85
C ALA A 47 4.87 11.67 28.66
N PRO A 48 3.89 11.58 29.57
CA PRO A 48 2.73 10.71 29.37
C PRO A 48 1.92 11.18 28.16
N HIS A 49 1.53 10.24 27.29
CA HIS A 49 0.64 10.49 26.16
C HIS A 49 -0.74 10.91 26.67
N ALA A 50 -0.94 12.21 26.84
CA ALA A 50 -2.26 12.80 26.91
C ALA A 50 -2.82 12.85 25.48
N ASP A 51 -4.07 12.41 25.29
CA ASP A 51 -4.80 12.63 24.04
C ASP A 51 -4.77 14.13 23.71
N PRO A 52 -4.21 14.55 22.56
CA PRO A 52 -4.23 15.95 22.18
C PRO A 52 -5.70 16.36 21.95
N PRO A 53 -6.11 17.57 22.38
CA PRO A 53 -7.43 18.08 22.05
C PRO A 53 -7.52 18.15 20.53
N HIS A 54 -8.50 17.46 19.94
CA HIS A 54 -8.81 17.55 18.51
C HIS A 54 -9.31 18.96 18.19
N GLY A 55 -8.36 19.88 18.01
CA GLY A 55 -8.57 21.19 17.43
C GLY A 55 -8.54 21.03 15.91
N GLU A 56 -9.67 21.34 15.28
CA GLU A 56 -9.77 21.62 13.86
C GLU A 56 -8.66 22.60 13.43
N SER A 57 -7.71 22.18 12.58
CA SER A 57 -7.18 22.98 11.45
C SER A 57 -5.90 22.40 10.80
N ALA A 58 -5.89 22.46 9.46
CA ALA A 58 -4.73 22.71 8.60
C ALA A 58 -3.67 21.59 8.41
N HIS A 59 -4.06 20.41 7.91
CA HIS A 59 -3.09 19.51 7.26
C HIS A 59 -2.95 19.74 5.73
N ASN A 60 -3.56 20.80 5.20
CA ASN A 60 -3.37 21.24 3.82
C ASN A 60 -3.06 22.73 3.83
N ASP A 61 -1.78 23.08 3.75
CA ASP A 61 -1.37 24.42 3.34
C ASP A 61 -1.44 24.45 1.80
N PRO A 62 -2.41 25.15 1.18
CA PRO A 62 -2.63 25.08 -0.26
C PRO A 62 -1.49 25.70 -1.07
N ALA A 63 -0.52 26.36 -0.42
CA ALA A 63 0.60 27.06 -1.05
C ALA A 63 1.81 26.17 -1.41
N ASP A 64 1.90 24.92 -0.90
CA ASP A 64 3.02 24.01 -1.22
C ASP A 64 2.54 22.78 -2.01
N PRO A 65 2.67 22.79 -3.35
CA PRO A 65 2.25 21.66 -4.19
C PRO A 65 3.09 20.40 -3.92
N ALA A 66 4.32 20.53 -3.43
CA ALA A 66 5.16 19.36 -3.13
C ALA A 66 4.63 18.60 -1.90
N LYS A 67 4.13 19.32 -0.88
CA LYS A 67 3.51 18.70 0.31
C LYS A 67 2.20 17.98 -0.01
N GLN A 68 1.40 18.48 -0.95
CA GLN A 68 0.16 17.81 -1.39
C GLN A 68 0.46 16.48 -2.08
N VAL A 69 1.48 16.46 -2.95
CA VAL A 69 1.96 15.22 -3.59
C VAL A 69 2.51 14.24 -2.55
N CYS A 70 3.28 14.72 -1.58
CA CYS A 70 3.76 13.88 -0.48
C CYS A 70 2.61 13.31 0.36
N GLY A 71 1.60 14.13 0.69
CA GLY A 71 0.45 13.71 1.49
C GLY A 71 -0.37 12.62 0.81
N ALA A 72 -0.66 12.78 -0.50
CA ALA A 72 -1.35 11.76 -1.28
C ALA A 72 -0.54 10.45 -1.33
N LEU A 73 0.75 10.52 -1.68
CA LEU A 73 1.59 9.33 -1.80
C LEU A 73 1.83 8.62 -0.46
N ARG A 74 1.88 9.35 0.67
CA ARG A 74 2.01 8.73 2.00
C ARG A 74 0.81 7.87 2.36
N LEU A 75 -0.39 8.23 1.93
CA LEU A 75 -1.57 7.38 2.13
C LEU A 75 -1.44 6.06 1.35
N ASP A 76 -0.85 6.11 0.16
CA ASP A 76 -0.69 4.94 -0.70
C ASP A 76 0.52 4.06 -0.32
N LEU A 77 1.43 4.51 0.55
CA LEU A 77 2.62 3.73 0.95
C LEU A 77 2.26 2.39 1.61
N GLY A 78 1.16 2.31 2.36
CA GLY A 78 0.68 1.06 2.92
C GLY A 78 0.29 0.05 1.83
N ALA A 79 -0.48 0.51 0.84
CA ALA A 79 -0.88 -0.31 -0.31
C ALA A 79 0.33 -0.71 -1.16
N TYR A 80 1.29 0.20 -1.33
CA TYR A 80 2.56 -0.06 -2.02
C TYR A 80 3.36 -1.18 -1.34
N VAL A 81 3.55 -1.09 -0.03
CA VAL A 81 4.29 -2.10 0.75
C VAL A 81 3.59 -3.47 0.74
N LEU A 82 2.26 -3.49 0.71
CA LEU A 82 1.47 -4.71 0.63
C LEU A 82 1.30 -5.25 -0.80
N GLY A 83 1.80 -4.52 -1.81
CA GLY A 83 1.75 -4.94 -3.21
C GLY A 83 0.34 -4.95 -3.81
N THR A 84 -0.54 -4.06 -3.35
CA THR A 84 -1.95 -4.00 -3.80
C THR A 84 -2.24 -2.93 -4.85
N LEU A 85 -1.23 -2.14 -5.23
CA LEU A 85 -1.33 -1.09 -6.24
C LEU A 85 -1.11 -1.62 -7.64
N ASP A 86 -1.59 -0.89 -8.65
CA ASP A 86 -1.24 -1.18 -10.03
C ASP A 86 0.19 -0.75 -10.39
N GLU A 87 0.66 -1.14 -11.58
CA GLU A 87 2.04 -0.85 -12.02
C GLU A 87 2.31 0.66 -12.17
N THR A 88 1.31 1.42 -12.59
CA THR A 88 1.44 2.88 -12.79
C THR A 88 1.62 3.57 -11.45
N GLU A 89 0.75 3.24 -10.48
CA GLU A 89 0.80 3.74 -9.10
C GLU A 89 2.12 3.35 -8.41
N THR A 90 2.53 2.09 -8.58
CA THR A 90 3.80 1.56 -8.08
C THR A 90 4.99 2.36 -8.60
N GLN A 91 5.03 2.65 -9.91
CA GLN A 91 6.12 3.42 -10.52
C GLN A 91 6.14 4.87 -10.02
N TRP A 92 4.98 5.48 -9.79
CA TRP A 92 4.87 6.83 -9.24
C TRP A 92 5.45 6.91 -7.82
N ILE A 93 5.03 6.00 -6.94
CA ILE A 93 5.51 5.95 -5.55
C ILE A 93 7.01 5.68 -5.51
N ARG A 94 7.49 4.69 -6.28
CA ARG A 94 8.91 4.36 -6.38
C ARG A 94 9.75 5.57 -6.79
N SER A 95 9.29 6.32 -7.79
CA SER A 95 9.98 7.52 -8.28
C SER A 95 10.05 8.62 -7.21
N HIS A 96 8.99 8.78 -6.42
CA HIS A 96 8.93 9.79 -5.37
C HIS A 96 9.78 9.43 -4.14
N VAL A 97 9.70 8.19 -3.64
CA VAL A 97 10.51 7.70 -2.50
C VAL A 97 12.01 7.76 -2.81
N ALA A 98 12.40 7.67 -4.08
CA ALA A 98 13.78 7.84 -4.52
C ALA A 98 14.33 9.28 -4.31
N ILE A 99 13.45 10.29 -4.22
CA ILE A 99 13.85 11.70 -4.14
C ILE A 99 13.37 12.42 -2.88
N CYS A 100 12.36 11.89 -2.17
CA CYS A 100 11.76 12.51 -1.00
C CYS A 100 12.22 11.81 0.30
N PRO A 101 13.02 12.47 1.16
CA PRO A 101 13.51 11.87 2.40
C PRO A 101 12.39 11.59 3.41
N GLU A 102 11.35 12.44 3.47
CA GLU A 102 10.23 12.24 4.39
C GLU A 102 9.40 11.00 4.02
N CYS A 103 9.05 10.84 2.74
CA CYS A 103 8.32 9.67 2.27
C CYS A 103 9.18 8.40 2.29
N ARG A 104 10.51 8.52 2.22
CA ARG A 104 11.42 7.38 2.43
C ARG A 104 11.43 6.91 3.87
N ALA A 105 11.48 7.83 4.84
CA ALA A 105 11.41 7.47 6.25
C ALA A 105 10.12 6.69 6.56
N GLU A 106 8.98 7.21 6.07
CA GLU A 106 7.68 6.54 6.21
C GLU A 106 7.67 5.14 5.56
N TYR A 107 8.21 5.02 4.34
CA TYR A 107 8.34 3.73 3.66
C TYR A 107 9.18 2.74 4.48
N ASP A 108 10.31 3.17 5.02
CA ASP A 108 11.21 2.31 5.81
C ASP A 108 10.52 1.82 7.09
N GLU A 109 9.70 2.65 7.74
CA GLU A 109 8.87 2.26 8.89
C GLU A 109 7.82 1.21 8.52
N LEU A 110 7.17 1.36 7.37
CA LEU A 110 6.13 0.44 6.90
C LEU A 110 6.69 -0.84 6.28
N ALA A 111 7.89 -0.84 5.70
CA ALA A 111 8.47 -1.96 4.95
C ALA A 111 8.64 -3.25 5.78
N VAL A 112 8.65 -3.15 7.12
CA VAL A 112 8.68 -4.32 8.00
C VAL A 112 7.31 -5.00 8.15
N LEU A 113 6.22 -4.27 7.89
CA LEU A 113 4.84 -4.74 8.10
C LEU A 113 4.50 -6.06 7.40
N PRO A 114 4.88 -6.31 6.12
CA PRO A 114 4.59 -7.57 5.46
C PRO A 114 5.17 -8.78 6.20
N SER A 115 6.34 -8.63 6.83
CA SER A 115 6.96 -9.71 7.61
C SER A 115 6.20 -10.03 8.90
N PHE A 116 5.58 -9.02 9.53
CA PHE A 116 4.70 -9.22 10.67
C PHE A 116 3.39 -9.88 10.25
N LEU A 117 2.79 -9.43 9.14
CA LEU A 117 1.55 -9.99 8.62
C LEU A 117 1.71 -11.43 8.12
N ALA A 118 2.87 -11.80 7.58
CA ALA A 118 3.18 -13.16 7.15
C ALA A 118 3.14 -14.20 8.30
N ARG A 119 3.14 -13.74 9.57
CA ARG A 119 3.02 -14.61 10.74
C ARG A 119 1.56 -14.95 11.09
N LEU A 120 0.61 -14.22 10.52
CA LEU A 120 -0.81 -14.47 10.73
C LEU A 120 -1.29 -15.53 9.75
N THR A 121 -2.03 -16.51 10.28
CA THR A 121 -2.83 -17.39 9.44
C THR A 121 -4.07 -16.66 8.92
N PRO A 122 -4.65 -17.09 7.79
CA PRO A 122 -5.90 -16.50 7.30
C PRO A 122 -7.04 -16.55 8.34
N ALA A 123 -7.15 -17.64 9.10
CA ALA A 123 -8.16 -17.77 10.15
C ALA A 123 -7.96 -16.76 11.29
N GLU A 124 -6.71 -16.48 11.69
CA GLU A 124 -6.40 -15.44 12.68
C GLU A 124 -6.69 -14.04 12.14
N ALA A 125 -6.41 -13.79 10.85
CA ALA A 125 -6.74 -12.53 10.20
C ALA A 125 -8.26 -12.31 10.11
N GLU A 126 -9.04 -13.33 9.79
CA GLU A 126 -10.51 -13.28 9.80
C GLU A 126 -11.07 -13.05 11.20
N ALA A 127 -10.54 -13.77 12.20
CA ALA A 127 -10.94 -13.63 13.60
C ALA A 127 -10.56 -12.28 14.23
N SER A 128 -9.58 -11.57 13.65
CA SER A 128 -9.13 -10.26 14.15
C SER A 128 -10.19 -9.16 14.04
N GLY A 129 -11.29 -9.41 13.32
CA GLY A 129 -12.30 -8.38 13.09
C GLY A 129 -11.81 -7.27 12.18
N ALA A 130 -10.77 -7.49 11.36
CA ALA A 130 -10.38 -6.58 10.28
C ALA A 130 -11.54 -6.33 9.28
N ALA A 131 -12.56 -7.21 9.30
CA ALA A 131 -13.87 -7.02 8.69
C ALA A 131 -14.92 -6.47 9.69
N SER A 132 -14.54 -5.56 10.59
CA SER A 132 -15.49 -4.97 11.55
C SER A 132 -16.49 -4.09 10.81
N GLU A 133 -17.73 -4.58 10.81
CA GLU A 133 -18.95 -4.12 10.14
C GLU A 133 -19.44 -2.74 10.60
N VAL A 134 -18.64 -1.68 10.46
CA VAL A 134 -19.25 -0.40 10.13
C VAL A 134 -19.25 -0.29 8.62
N SER A 135 -20.24 -0.94 8.01
CA SER A 135 -20.45 -0.83 6.57
C SER A 135 -20.48 0.64 6.17
N ALA A 136 -19.84 0.98 5.06
CA ALA A 136 -19.83 2.34 4.53
C ALA A 136 -21.25 2.93 4.47
N ASP A 137 -22.25 2.11 4.15
CA ASP A 137 -23.67 2.48 4.17
C ASP A 137 -24.17 2.97 5.53
N ARG A 138 -23.73 2.35 6.63
CA ARG A 138 -24.10 2.77 7.99
C ARG A 138 -23.47 4.11 8.35
N LEU A 139 -22.22 4.34 7.93
CA LEU A 139 -21.56 5.63 8.09
C LEU A 139 -22.26 6.72 7.29
N LEU A 140 -22.59 6.44 6.03
CA LEU A 140 -23.33 7.34 5.16
C LEU A 140 -24.72 7.65 5.75
N ALA A 141 -25.46 6.65 6.20
CA ALA A 141 -26.76 6.84 6.86
C ALA A 141 -26.66 7.70 8.13
N THR A 142 -25.59 7.53 8.91
CA THR A 142 -25.35 8.34 10.11
C THR A 142 -25.01 9.79 9.74
N ALA A 143 -24.20 9.99 8.70
CA ALA A 143 -23.84 11.31 8.20
C ALA A 143 -25.05 12.06 7.64
N THR A 144 -25.90 11.39 6.84
CA THR A 144 -27.12 11.98 6.30
C THR A 144 -28.08 12.39 7.41
N GLU A 145 -28.29 11.55 8.42
CA GLU A 145 -29.15 11.87 9.57
C GLU A 145 -28.64 13.11 10.34
N ARG A 146 -27.33 13.22 10.57
CA ARG A 146 -26.73 14.40 11.21
C ARG A 146 -26.97 15.68 10.40
N LEU A 147 -26.81 15.61 9.07
CA LEU A 147 -27.08 16.74 8.19
C LEU A 147 -28.56 17.13 8.17
N HIS A 148 -29.47 16.14 8.16
CA HIS A 148 -30.91 16.38 8.23
C HIS A 148 -31.32 17.07 9.53
N ARG A 149 -30.81 16.62 10.68
CA ARG A 149 -31.06 17.29 11.96
C ARG A 149 -30.56 18.73 11.97
N ALA A 150 -29.33 18.97 11.54
CA ALA A 150 -28.75 20.31 11.49
C ALA A 150 -29.52 21.28 10.58
N ARG A 151 -30.11 20.79 9.48
CA ARG A 151 -30.99 21.59 8.61
C ARG A 151 -32.32 21.90 9.27
N ARG A 152 -32.93 20.94 9.97
CA ARG A 152 -34.23 21.13 10.63
C ARG A 152 -34.17 22.08 11.81
N THR A 153 -33.05 22.14 12.53
CA THR A 153 -32.86 23.08 13.64
C THR A 153 -32.53 24.51 13.20
N ARG A 154 -32.36 24.75 11.89
CA ARG A 154 -32.07 26.07 11.31
C ARG A 154 -33.29 26.72 10.63
N LEU A 155 -34.46 26.07 10.70
CA LEU A 155 -35.76 26.57 10.25
C LEU A 155 -36.63 26.84 11.48
#